data_AF-A0A0G1WNX9-F1
#
_entry.id   AF-A0A0G1WNX9-F1
#
_cell.length_a   1.000
_cell.length_b   1.000
_cell.length_c   1.000
_cell.angle_alpha   90.00
_cell.angle_beta   90.00
_cell.angle_gamma   90.00
#
_symmetry.space_group_name_H-M   'P 1'
#
loop_
_entity.id
_entity.type
_entity.pdbx_description
1 polymer ?
#
loop_
_entity_poly.entity_id
_entity_poly.type
_entity_poly.pdbx_seq_one_letter_code
_entity_poly.pdbx_strand_id
1 'polypeptide(L)'
;MADYYHDLVTDKSWKTLQELKSQVDFVLIGGWAVYLYTKALKSKDIDIIVNFDQLDRLRSQFEVVKNERLKKYEARREEVQIDVYLPHFSEIGVPIEEVVKRVVSRETFVVPVPEALLILKQFILGQRGLSAKGQKDRLDILSILLSVEVNFREYRKLTQAWGLTSFPSELAELVSTTVRIPELSVDEYQWSKVKKKVLNLVA
;
A
#
# COMPACT_ATOMS: atom_id res chain seq x y z
N MET A 1 -23.35 -14.53 3.18
CA MET A 1 -22.45 -15.40 4.00
C MET A 1 -20.99 -15.02 3.79
N ALA A 2 -20.47 -15.02 2.55
CA ALA A 2 -19.06 -14.65 2.27
C ALA A 2 -18.70 -13.21 2.71
N ASP A 3 -19.56 -12.22 2.46
CA ASP A 3 -19.32 -10.82 2.86
C ASP A 3 -19.23 -10.66 4.38
N TYR A 4 -20.10 -11.32 5.16
CA TYR A 4 -20.06 -11.27 6.62
C TYR A 4 -18.75 -11.83 7.20
N TYR A 5 -18.25 -12.96 6.67
CA TYR A 5 -16.95 -13.50 7.08
C TYR A 5 -15.78 -12.61 6.65
N HIS A 6 -15.87 -11.97 5.48
CA HIS A 6 -14.89 -10.99 5.03
C HIS A 6 -14.83 -9.79 5.97
N ASP A 7 -15.98 -9.25 6.35
CA ASP A 7 -16.09 -8.10 7.26
C ASP A 7 -15.49 -8.44 8.62
N LEU A 8 -15.83 -9.61 9.19
CA LEU A 8 -15.26 -10.09 10.46
C LEU A 8 -13.73 -10.16 10.44
N VAL A 9 -13.13 -10.71 9.38
CA VAL A 9 -11.66 -10.81 9.27
C VAL A 9 -11.03 -9.43 9.14
N THR A 10 -11.63 -8.53 8.34
CA THR A 10 -11.10 -7.16 8.21
C THR A 10 -11.24 -6.35 9.50
N ASP A 11 -12.29 -6.56 10.29
CA ASP A 11 -12.48 -5.88 11.56
C ASP A 11 -11.51 -6.39 12.64
N LYS A 12 -11.25 -7.71 12.67
CA LYS A 12 -10.19 -8.30 13.52
C LYS A 12 -8.80 -7.80 13.11
N SER A 13 -8.53 -7.69 11.81
CA SER A 13 -7.28 -7.12 11.29
C SER A 13 -7.13 -5.67 11.72
N TRP A 14 -8.18 -4.86 11.60
CA TRP A 14 -8.16 -3.47 12.06
C TRP A 14 -7.90 -3.35 13.57
N LYS A 15 -8.58 -4.16 14.39
CA LYS A 15 -8.36 -4.20 15.83
C LYS A 15 -6.92 -4.60 16.18
N THR A 16 -6.39 -5.62 15.51
CA THR A 16 -5.00 -6.07 15.68
C THR A 16 -4.02 -4.95 15.32
N LEU A 17 -4.27 -4.22 14.24
CA LEU A 17 -3.47 -3.06 13.84
C LEU A 17 -3.49 -1.94 14.90
N GLN A 18 -4.65 -1.66 15.49
CA GLN A 18 -4.79 -0.68 16.57
C GLN A 18 -4.05 -1.09 17.84
N GLU A 19 -4.07 -2.37 18.21
CA GLU A 19 -3.32 -2.89 19.36
C GLU A 19 -1.81 -2.84 19.11
N LEU A 20 -1.36 -3.29 17.93
CA LEU A 20 0.05 -3.29 17.53
C LEU A 20 0.67 -1.89 17.63
N LYS A 21 -0.09 -0.87 17.25
CA LYS A 21 0.29 0.54 17.32
C LYS A 21 0.69 1.01 18.72
N SER A 22 0.09 0.44 19.77
CA SER A 22 0.41 0.79 21.16
C SER A 22 1.68 0.11 21.67
N GLN A 23 2.24 -0.82 20.90
CA GLN A 23 3.28 -1.75 21.34
C GLN A 23 4.62 -1.52 20.64
N VAL A 24 4.57 -1.16 19.35
CA VAL A 24 5.75 -0.96 18.51
C VAL A 24 5.59 0.26 17.62
N ASP A 25 6.70 0.95 17.36
CA ASP A 25 6.75 2.04 16.41
C ASP A 25 6.95 1.50 14.99
N PHE A 26 6.08 1.91 14.06
CA PHE A 26 6.13 1.44 12.67
C PHE A 26 5.57 2.45 11.68
N VAL A 27 5.97 2.28 10.42
CA VAL A 27 5.32 2.92 9.27
C VAL A 27 4.37 1.90 8.65
N LEU A 28 3.08 2.24 8.60
CA LEU A 28 2.04 1.40 8.00
C LEU A 28 2.04 1.58 6.48
N ILE A 29 2.11 0.48 5.75
CA ILE A 29 2.06 0.45 4.28
C ILE A 29 0.90 -0.45 3.80
N GLY A 30 0.91 -0.85 2.53
CA GLY A 30 -0.02 -1.87 2.02
C GLY A 30 -1.48 -1.41 1.99
N GLY A 31 -2.40 -2.37 2.12
CA GLY A 31 -3.84 -2.12 1.96
C GLY A 31 -4.44 -1.21 3.05
N TRP A 32 -3.98 -1.36 4.30
CA TRP A 32 -4.46 -0.51 5.39
C TRP A 32 -4.01 0.95 5.28
N ALA A 33 -2.78 1.20 4.80
CA ALA A 33 -2.34 2.56 4.51
C ALA A 33 -3.21 3.21 3.42
N VAL A 34 -3.57 2.46 2.37
CA VAL A 34 -4.49 2.93 1.32
C VAL A 34 -5.86 3.24 1.90
N TYR A 35 -6.41 2.34 2.73
CA TYR A 35 -7.70 2.57 3.40
C TYR A 35 -7.71 3.85 4.24
N LEU A 36 -6.62 4.18 4.95
CA LEU A 36 -6.52 5.43 5.72
C LEU A 36 -6.60 6.69 4.86
N TYR A 37 -6.20 6.61 3.59
CA TYR A 37 -6.33 7.72 2.65
C TYR A 37 -7.70 7.77 1.98
N THR A 38 -8.19 6.62 1.51
CA THR A 38 -9.31 6.56 0.56
C THR A 38 -10.62 6.14 1.19
N LYS A 39 -10.57 5.45 2.34
CA LYS A 39 -11.71 4.81 3.02
C LYS A 39 -12.50 3.84 2.14
N ALA A 40 -11.92 3.40 1.02
CA ALA A 40 -12.60 2.58 0.02
C ALA A 40 -12.58 1.10 0.37
N LEU A 41 -11.39 0.48 0.38
CA LEU A 41 -11.25 -0.98 0.51
C LEU A 41 -10.45 -1.33 1.76
N LYS A 42 -11.07 -2.04 2.71
CA LYS A 42 -10.37 -2.61 3.87
C LYS A 42 -9.37 -3.69 3.45
N SER A 43 -8.41 -3.98 4.33
CA SER A 43 -7.40 -5.04 4.14
C SER A 43 -7.59 -6.17 5.15
N LYS A 44 -7.12 -7.37 4.81
CA LYS A 44 -7.04 -8.50 5.75
C LYS A 44 -5.66 -8.60 6.37
N ASP A 45 -4.63 -8.33 5.58
CA ASP A 45 -3.24 -8.39 6.00
C ASP A 45 -2.77 -6.99 6.46
N ILE A 46 -1.87 -6.99 7.43
CA ILE A 46 -1.20 -5.79 7.96
C ILE A 46 0.22 -5.77 7.39
N ASP A 47 0.59 -4.70 6.70
CA ASP A 47 1.95 -4.51 6.17
C ASP A 47 2.63 -3.34 6.90
N ILE A 48 3.76 -3.60 7.57
CA ILE A 48 4.48 -2.58 8.33
C ILE A 48 5.96 -2.55 8.01
N ILE A 49 6.56 -1.36 8.07
CA ILE A 49 8.00 -1.17 8.09
C ILE A 49 8.42 -0.89 9.53
N VAL A 50 9.44 -1.59 10.00
CA VAL A 50 10.02 -1.43 11.34
C VAL A 50 11.54 -1.35 11.28
N ASN A 51 12.15 -0.72 12.28
CA ASN A 51 13.60 -0.81 12.51
C ASN A 51 13.94 -2.06 13.33
N PHE A 52 15.23 -2.40 13.39
CA PHE A 52 15.72 -3.61 14.08
C PHE A 52 15.33 -3.67 15.57
N ASP A 53 15.37 -2.54 16.28
CA ASP A 53 14.97 -2.44 17.69
C ASP A 53 13.48 -2.76 17.90
N GLN A 54 12.63 -2.35 16.97
CA GLN A 54 11.20 -2.62 17.01
C GLN A 54 10.86 -4.06 16.60
N LEU A 55 11.67 -4.69 15.74
CA LEU A 55 11.53 -6.11 15.42
C LEU A 55 11.71 -6.99 16.67
N ASP A 56 12.66 -6.67 17.55
CA ASP A 56 12.88 -7.42 18.78
C ASP A 56 11.72 -7.24 19.78
N ARG A 57 11.13 -6.03 19.84
CA ARG A 57 9.88 -5.82 20.61
C ARG A 57 8.74 -6.65 20.05
N LEU A 58 8.59 -6.71 18.72
CA LEU A 58 7.57 -7.52 18.08
C LEU A 58 7.71 -9.01 18.43
N ARG A 59 8.94 -9.52 18.48
CA ARG A 59 9.24 -10.91 18.87
C ARG A 59 8.84 -11.26 20.29
N SER A 60 8.78 -10.30 21.21
CA SER A 60 8.32 -10.55 22.58
C SER A 60 6.81 -10.78 22.69
N GLN A 61 6.05 -10.45 21.65
CA GLN A 61 4.58 -10.46 21.66
C GLN A 61 3.97 -11.36 20.60
N PHE A 62 4.70 -11.63 19.52
CA PHE A 62 4.25 -12.44 18.39
C PHE A 62 5.28 -13.49 18.03
N GLU A 63 4.81 -14.61 17.49
CA GLU A 63 5.67 -15.55 16.79
C GLU A 63 6.07 -14.94 15.44
N VAL A 64 7.31 -14.43 15.38
CA VAL A 64 7.85 -13.78 14.19
C VAL A 64 8.80 -14.74 13.48
N VAL A 65 8.46 -15.08 12.23
CA VAL A 65 9.25 -15.98 11.39
C VAL A 65 9.93 -15.18 10.28
N LYS A 66 11.23 -15.43 10.07
CA LYS A 66 11.97 -14.82 8.95
C LYS A 66 11.67 -15.59 7.66
N ASN A 67 11.25 -14.87 6.62
CA ASN A 67 11.05 -15.41 5.29
C ASN A 67 12.16 -14.92 4.35
N GLU A 68 13.22 -15.71 4.22
CA GLU A 68 14.39 -15.38 3.39
C GLU A 68 14.07 -15.25 1.91
N ARG A 69 13.08 -16.04 1.42
CA ARG A 69 12.68 -16.05 0.01
C ARG A 69 11.90 -14.79 -0.36
N LEU A 70 10.99 -14.36 0.51
CA LEU A 70 10.18 -13.15 0.30
C LEU A 70 10.82 -11.88 0.87
N LYS A 71 12.02 -11.99 1.45
CA LYS A 71 12.76 -10.87 2.03
C LYS A 71 11.91 -10.07 3.02
N LYS A 72 11.19 -10.75 3.91
CA LYS A 72 10.38 -10.11 4.96
C LYS A 72 10.30 -11.01 6.18
N TYR A 73 9.82 -10.45 7.28
CA TYR A 73 9.40 -11.21 8.44
C TYR A 73 7.87 -11.32 8.43
N GLU A 74 7.36 -12.41 8.96
CA GLU A 74 5.93 -12.69 9.01
C GLU A 74 5.59 -12.98 10.48
N ALA A 75 4.62 -12.26 11.01
CA ALA A 75 4.02 -12.53 12.31
C ALA A 75 2.54 -12.86 12.13
N ARG A 76 1.98 -13.57 13.10
CA ARG A 76 0.57 -13.97 13.07
C ARG A 76 -0.10 -13.74 14.41
N ARG A 77 -1.37 -13.38 14.35
CA ARG A 77 -2.26 -13.39 15.52
C ARG A 77 -3.62 -13.88 15.07
N GLU A 78 -4.01 -15.05 15.57
CA GLU A 78 -5.20 -15.77 15.10
C GLU A 78 -5.17 -15.92 13.55
N GLU A 79 -6.17 -15.38 12.87
CA GLU A 79 -6.32 -15.37 11.41
C GLU A 79 -5.70 -14.15 10.71
N VAL A 80 -5.12 -13.21 11.47
CA VAL A 80 -4.51 -11.98 10.93
C VAL A 80 -3.02 -12.20 10.67
N GLN A 81 -2.62 -11.93 9.42
CA GLN A 81 -1.22 -11.94 9.00
C GLN A 81 -0.63 -10.52 9.11
N ILE A 82 0.59 -10.45 9.65
CA ILE A 82 1.38 -9.22 9.76
C ILE A 82 2.68 -9.42 8.99
N ASP A 83 2.81 -8.73 7.86
CA ASP A 83 4.01 -8.68 7.05
C ASP A 83 4.90 -7.52 7.51
N VAL A 84 6.15 -7.85 7.85
CA VAL A 84 7.09 -6.96 8.52
C VAL A 84 8.32 -6.77 7.63
N TYR A 85 8.50 -5.54 7.17
CA TYR A 85 9.57 -5.14 6.27
C TYR A 85 10.64 -4.36 7.05
N LEU A 86 11.91 -4.64 6.77
CA LEU A 86 13.05 -4.00 7.44
C LEU A 86 14.00 -3.31 6.47
N PRO A 87 14.56 -2.13 6.84
CA PRO A 87 15.69 -1.53 6.15
C PRO A 87 16.81 -2.53 5.88
N HIS A 88 17.49 -2.41 4.74
CA HIS A 88 18.59 -3.28 4.28
C HIS A 88 18.31 -4.79 4.13
N PHE A 89 17.13 -5.29 4.52
CA PHE A 89 16.76 -6.70 4.34
C PHE A 89 15.63 -6.87 3.32
N SER A 90 14.64 -6.00 3.38
CA SER A 90 13.41 -6.17 2.62
C SER A 90 13.41 -5.49 1.26
N GLU A 91 12.81 -6.15 0.28
CA GLU A 91 12.74 -5.71 -1.11
C GLU A 91 11.29 -5.39 -1.49
N ILE A 92 10.94 -4.10 -1.46
CA ILE A 92 9.59 -3.60 -1.84
C ILE A 92 9.62 -2.76 -3.13
N GLY A 93 10.67 -2.94 -3.94
CA GLY A 93 10.89 -2.23 -5.19
C GLY A 93 11.55 -0.86 -5.06
N VAL A 94 11.66 -0.33 -3.85
CA VAL A 94 12.32 0.93 -3.51
C VAL A 94 13.08 0.77 -2.19
N PRO A 95 14.14 1.57 -1.94
CA PRO A 95 14.81 1.58 -0.65
C PRO A 95 13.84 1.97 0.47
N ILE A 96 13.73 1.13 1.50
CA ILE A 96 12.82 1.35 2.64
C ILE A 96 13.16 2.66 3.37
N GLU A 97 14.45 2.99 3.45
CA GLU A 97 14.96 4.19 4.08
C GLU A 97 14.41 5.45 3.38
N GLU A 98 14.22 5.40 2.07
CA GLU A 98 13.65 6.50 1.30
C GLU A 98 12.12 6.62 1.48
N VAL A 99 11.44 5.51 1.75
CA VAL A 99 10.01 5.49 2.11
C VAL A 99 9.82 6.10 3.50
N VAL A 100 10.61 5.67 4.48
CA VAL A 100 10.51 6.14 5.88
C VAL A 100 10.81 7.63 6.02
N LYS A 101 11.66 8.21 5.16
CA LYS A 101 11.89 9.67 5.10
C LYS A 101 10.67 10.46 4.59
N ARG A 102 9.71 9.81 3.96
CA ARG A 102 8.55 10.43 3.27
C ARG A 102 7.25 9.91 3.85
N VAL A 103 7.08 10.15 5.14
CA VAL A 103 5.90 9.74 5.90
C VAL A 103 5.13 10.94 6.41
N VAL A 104 3.86 10.72 6.67
CA VAL A 104 2.96 11.70 7.28
C VAL A 104 2.11 11.01 8.34
N SER A 105 1.71 11.76 9.37
CA SER A 105 0.71 11.28 10.31
C SER A 105 -0.68 11.38 9.66
N ARG A 106 -1.40 10.26 9.64
CA ARG A 106 -2.76 10.14 9.12
C ARG A 106 -3.61 9.46 10.18
N GLU A 107 -4.61 10.20 10.66
CA GLU A 107 -5.36 9.85 11.87
C GLU A 107 -4.38 9.63 13.02
N THR A 108 -4.26 8.41 13.53
CA THR A 108 -3.24 8.13 14.53
C THR A 108 -1.97 7.58 13.90
N PHE A 109 -2.01 6.96 12.72
CA PHE A 109 -0.91 6.17 12.14
C PHE A 109 0.12 7.01 11.41
N VAL A 110 1.34 6.47 11.26
CA VAL A 110 2.37 7.00 10.36
C VAL A 110 2.31 6.18 9.08
N VAL A 111 2.11 6.83 7.94
CA VAL A 111 1.99 6.20 6.61
C VAL A 111 2.87 6.94 5.60
N PRO A 112 3.30 6.29 4.49
CA PRO A 112 3.96 7.00 3.40
C PRO A 112 3.08 8.11 2.84
N VAL A 113 3.71 9.15 2.30
CA VAL A 113 3.02 10.16 1.46
C VAL A 113 2.33 9.47 0.26
N PRO A 114 1.24 10.03 -0.27
CA PRO A 114 0.46 9.39 -1.33
C PRO A 114 1.28 8.95 -2.54
N GLU A 115 2.27 9.74 -2.94
CA GLU A 115 3.15 9.47 -4.09
C GLU A 115 3.99 8.22 -3.85
N ALA A 116 4.60 8.10 -2.67
CA ALA A 116 5.39 6.94 -2.30
C ALA A 116 4.50 5.69 -2.18
N LEU A 117 3.33 5.81 -1.56
CA LEU A 117 2.37 4.70 -1.44
C LEU A 117 1.87 4.21 -2.81
N LEU A 118 1.60 5.15 -3.73
CA LEU A 118 1.20 4.86 -5.11
C LEU A 118 2.30 4.12 -5.88
N ILE A 119 3.57 4.49 -5.69
CA ILE A 119 4.72 3.81 -6.30
C ILE A 119 4.85 2.38 -5.76
N LEU A 120 4.76 2.20 -4.44
CA LEU A 120 4.81 0.86 -3.83
C LEU A 120 3.71 -0.05 -4.38
N LYS A 121 2.50 0.48 -4.58
CA LYS A 121 1.38 -0.29 -5.14
C LYS A 121 1.59 -0.65 -6.61
N GLN A 122 2.14 0.25 -7.43
CA GLN A 122 2.48 -0.05 -8.82
C GLN A 122 3.55 -1.13 -8.94
N PHE A 123 4.60 -1.06 -8.11
CA PHE A 123 5.64 -2.08 -8.10
C PHE A 123 5.05 -3.47 -7.84
N ILE A 124 4.21 -3.60 -6.80
CA ILE A 124 3.58 -4.88 -6.45
C ILE A 124 2.58 -5.34 -7.53
N LEU A 125 1.83 -4.43 -8.15
CA LEU A 125 0.97 -4.76 -9.30
C LEU A 125 1.79 -5.36 -10.45
N GLY A 126 2.93 -4.76 -10.79
CA GLY A 126 3.83 -5.27 -11.84
C GLY A 126 4.33 -6.69 -11.56
N GLN A 127 4.56 -7.05 -10.30
CA GLN A 127 4.94 -8.40 -9.89
C GLN A 127 3.78 -9.41 -9.93
N ARG A 128 2.56 -8.96 -9.67
CA ARG A 128 1.37 -9.83 -9.48
C ARG A 128 0.47 -9.95 -10.70
N GLY A 129 0.62 -9.05 -11.68
CA GLY A 129 -0.14 -9.05 -12.93
C GLY A 129 -1.65 -9.15 -12.72
N LEU A 130 -2.30 -10.03 -13.49
CA LEU A 130 -3.77 -10.21 -13.51
C LEU A 130 -4.32 -11.15 -12.43
N SER A 131 -3.52 -11.50 -11.40
CA SER A 131 -3.99 -12.34 -10.30
C SER A 131 -5.07 -11.63 -9.46
N ALA A 132 -5.82 -12.38 -8.63
CA ALA A 132 -6.78 -11.77 -7.71
C ALA A 132 -6.13 -10.75 -6.75
N LYS A 133 -4.88 -11.00 -6.32
CA LYS A 133 -4.09 -10.05 -5.54
C LYS A 133 -3.70 -8.83 -6.39
N GLY A 134 -3.29 -9.04 -7.63
CA GLY A 134 -3.02 -7.95 -8.58
C GLY A 134 -4.24 -7.08 -8.85
N GLN A 135 -5.44 -7.66 -8.98
CA GLN A 135 -6.68 -6.88 -9.10
C GLN A 135 -6.93 -6.00 -7.87
N LYS A 136 -6.64 -6.48 -6.65
CA LYS A 136 -6.73 -5.65 -5.43
C LYS A 136 -5.73 -4.51 -5.46
N ASP A 137 -4.48 -4.75 -5.85
CA ASP A 137 -3.45 -3.70 -5.97
C ASP A 137 -3.83 -2.67 -7.04
N ARG A 138 -4.40 -3.10 -8.16
CA ARG A 138 -5.01 -2.22 -9.17
C ARG A 138 -6.11 -1.36 -8.57
N LEU A 139 -7.06 -1.94 -7.83
CA LEU A 139 -8.14 -1.17 -7.19
C LEU A 139 -7.61 -0.18 -6.16
N ASP A 140 -6.56 -0.56 -5.41
CA ASP A 140 -5.88 0.34 -4.47
C ASP A 140 -5.30 1.57 -5.21
N ILE A 141 -4.54 1.35 -6.29
CA ILE A 141 -4.00 2.43 -7.13
C ILE A 141 -5.12 3.36 -7.61
N LEU A 142 -6.18 2.78 -8.19
CA LEU A 142 -7.30 3.55 -8.72
C LEU A 142 -7.98 4.36 -7.61
N SER A 143 -8.16 3.78 -6.42
CA SER A 143 -8.75 4.49 -5.27
C SER A 143 -7.89 5.64 -4.78
N ILE A 144 -6.56 5.51 -4.80
CA ILE A 144 -5.64 6.61 -4.46
C ILE A 144 -5.83 7.76 -5.45
N LEU A 145 -5.82 7.45 -6.75
CA LEU A 145 -5.95 8.46 -7.81
C LEU A 145 -7.30 9.19 -7.78
N LEU A 146 -8.34 8.54 -7.29
CA LEU A 146 -9.69 9.09 -7.18
C LEU A 146 -9.89 9.94 -5.94
N SER A 147 -9.40 9.47 -4.79
CA SER A 147 -9.75 10.03 -3.48
C SER A 147 -8.66 10.87 -2.85
N VAL A 148 -7.45 10.88 -3.42
CA VAL A 148 -6.28 11.55 -2.83
C VAL A 148 -5.70 12.55 -3.83
N GLU A 149 -5.34 13.72 -3.33
CA GLU A 149 -4.60 14.70 -4.12
C GLU A 149 -3.13 14.26 -4.24
N VAL A 150 -2.80 13.59 -5.33
CA VAL A 150 -1.44 13.17 -5.65
C VAL A 150 -0.69 14.31 -6.35
N ASN A 151 0.45 14.70 -5.79
CA ASN A 151 1.39 15.61 -6.42
C ASN A 151 2.20 14.87 -7.49
N PHE A 152 1.68 14.88 -8.71
CA PHE A 152 2.28 14.22 -9.86
C PHE A 152 3.69 14.72 -10.25
N ARG A 153 4.04 15.96 -9.88
CA ARG A 153 5.40 16.47 -10.05
C ARG A 153 6.35 15.78 -9.08
N GLU A 154 5.94 15.61 -7.83
CA GLU A 154 6.74 14.90 -6.84
C GLU A 154 6.82 13.41 -7.14
N TYR A 155 5.69 12.78 -7.49
CA TYR A 155 5.65 11.41 -7.99
C TYR A 155 6.69 11.15 -9.09
N ARG A 156 6.76 12.01 -10.11
CA ARG A 156 7.74 11.88 -11.20
C ARG A 156 9.19 12.01 -10.70
N LYS A 157 9.46 12.90 -9.76
CA LYS A 157 10.80 13.03 -9.16
C LYS A 157 11.18 11.77 -8.40
N LEU A 158 10.25 11.19 -7.64
CA LEU A 158 10.49 9.96 -6.87
C LEU A 158 10.75 8.77 -7.80
N THR A 159 9.93 8.58 -8.84
CA THR A 159 10.14 7.49 -9.79
C THR A 159 11.48 7.62 -10.51
N GLN A 160 11.91 8.84 -10.86
CA GLN A 160 13.25 9.07 -11.41
C GLN A 160 14.36 8.77 -10.40
N ALA A 161 14.25 9.28 -9.18
CA ALA A 161 15.25 9.09 -8.12
C ALA A 161 15.42 7.61 -7.72
N TRP A 162 14.36 6.81 -7.85
CA TRP A 162 14.36 5.38 -7.54
C TRP A 162 14.60 4.49 -8.76
N GLY A 163 14.89 5.07 -9.93
CA GLY A 163 15.19 4.30 -11.16
C GLY A 163 13.97 3.63 -11.81
N LEU A 164 12.75 4.03 -11.44
CA LEU A 164 11.47 3.50 -11.91
C LEU A 164 10.92 4.35 -13.06
N THR A 165 11.74 4.61 -14.08
CA THR A 165 11.42 5.60 -15.12
C THR A 165 10.22 5.22 -16.00
N SER A 166 9.84 3.94 -16.06
CA SER A 166 8.66 3.47 -16.81
C SER A 166 7.34 3.68 -16.07
N PHE A 167 7.36 3.86 -14.74
CA PHE A 167 6.15 3.91 -13.92
C PHE A 167 5.15 5.02 -14.34
N PRO A 168 5.57 6.25 -14.72
CA PRO A 168 4.62 7.23 -15.25
C PRO A 168 3.85 6.75 -16.49
N SER A 169 4.53 6.04 -17.40
CA SER A 169 3.93 5.46 -18.61
C SER A 169 3.01 4.29 -18.28
N GLU A 170 3.44 3.40 -17.39
CA GLU A 170 2.61 2.28 -16.90
C GLU A 170 1.34 2.78 -16.19
N LEU A 171 1.45 3.83 -15.37
CA LEU A 171 0.30 4.45 -14.72
C LEU A 171 -0.67 5.06 -15.74
N ALA A 172 -0.14 5.75 -16.76
CA ALA A 172 -0.94 6.33 -17.83
C ALA A 172 -1.66 5.25 -18.64
N GLU A 173 -1.01 4.13 -18.93
CA GLU A 173 -1.60 2.97 -19.61
C GLU A 173 -2.70 2.31 -18.76
N LEU A 174 -2.44 2.07 -17.47
CA LEU A 174 -3.44 1.51 -16.54
C LEU A 174 -4.71 2.38 -16.52
N VAL A 175 -4.52 3.69 -16.47
CA VAL A 175 -5.61 4.66 -16.38
C VAL A 175 -6.35 4.78 -17.71
N SER A 176 -5.65 4.79 -18.85
CA SER A 176 -6.27 4.90 -20.18
C SER A 176 -7.14 3.67 -20.52
N THR A 177 -6.62 2.48 -20.24
CA THR A 177 -7.28 1.19 -20.50
C THR A 177 -8.42 0.88 -19.52
N THR A 178 -8.44 1.53 -18.37
CA THR A 178 -9.53 1.36 -17.40
C THR A 178 -10.78 2.11 -17.88
N VAL A 179 -11.82 1.36 -18.27
CA VAL A 179 -13.10 1.93 -18.73
C VAL A 179 -14.07 2.14 -17.57
N ARG A 180 -14.20 1.15 -16.68
CA ARG A 180 -15.10 1.18 -15.52
C ARG A 180 -14.42 0.61 -14.28
N ILE A 181 -14.89 1.05 -13.12
CA ILE A 181 -14.40 0.62 -11.80
C ILE A 181 -15.61 0.39 -10.89
N PRO A 182 -16.43 -0.65 -11.15
CA PRO A 182 -17.67 -0.88 -10.42
C PRO A 182 -17.44 -1.06 -8.92
N GLU A 183 -16.30 -1.64 -8.52
CA GLU A 183 -15.93 -1.87 -7.12
C GLU A 183 -15.75 -0.58 -6.32
N LEU A 184 -15.51 0.55 -6.98
CA LEU A 184 -15.37 1.86 -6.34
C LEU A 184 -16.61 2.75 -6.56
N SER A 185 -17.64 2.27 -7.27
CA SER A 185 -18.87 3.02 -7.56
C SER A 185 -18.61 4.41 -8.19
N VAL A 186 -17.61 4.49 -9.05
CA VAL A 186 -17.15 5.74 -9.69
C VAL A 186 -17.87 5.95 -11.02
N ASP A 187 -18.34 7.17 -11.25
CA ASP A 187 -18.94 7.55 -12.53
C ASP A 187 -17.90 7.93 -13.60
N GLU A 188 -18.32 7.94 -14.87
CA GLU A 188 -17.43 8.23 -16.01
C GLU A 188 -16.86 9.65 -15.97
N TYR A 189 -17.57 10.61 -15.37
CA TYR A 189 -17.15 12.00 -15.29
C TYR A 189 -16.01 12.20 -14.29
N GLN A 190 -16.15 11.64 -13.09
CA GLN A 190 -15.10 11.60 -12.07
C GLN A 190 -13.84 10.92 -12.62
N TRP A 191 -14.01 9.80 -13.31
CA TRP A 191 -12.89 9.06 -13.87
C TRP A 191 -12.19 9.82 -15.01
N SER A 192 -12.94 10.50 -15.88
CA SER A 192 -12.38 11.33 -16.95
C SER A 192 -11.47 12.45 -16.43
N LYS A 193 -11.82 13.07 -15.30
CA LYS A 193 -10.97 14.07 -14.64
C LYS A 193 -9.64 13.48 -14.17
N VAL A 194 -9.69 12.31 -13.55
CA VAL A 194 -8.47 11.60 -13.09
C VAL A 194 -7.61 11.21 -14.28
N LYS A 195 -8.21 10.63 -15.33
CA LYS A 195 -7.53 10.30 -16.59
C LYS A 195 -6.74 11.48 -17.14
N LYS A 196 -7.37 12.65 -17.26
CA LYS A 196 -6.71 13.85 -17.78
C LYS A 196 -5.49 14.25 -16.95
N LYS A 197 -5.60 14.20 -15.61
CA LYS A 197 -4.46 14.53 -14.71
C LYS A 197 -3.29 13.56 -14.91
N VAL A 198 -3.56 12.27 -14.98
CA VAL A 198 -2.52 11.23 -15.11
C VAL A 198 -1.90 11.26 -16.50
N LEU A 199 -2.69 11.42 -17.57
CA LEU A 199 -2.16 11.44 -18.94
C LEU A 199 -1.22 12.62 -19.23
N ASN A 200 -1.40 13.75 -18.53
CA ASN A 200 -0.44 14.86 -18.55
C ASN A 200 0.93 14.51 -17.97
N LEU A 201 1.09 13.34 -17.32
CA LEU A 201 2.40 12.84 -16.89
C LEU A 201 3.29 12.40 -18.06
N VAL A 202 2.71 12.07 -19.20
CA VAL A 202 3.43 11.46 -20.34
C VAL A 202 3.28 12.24 -21.63
N ALA A 203 2.46 13.29 -21.61
CA ALA A 203 2.41 14.34 -22.64
C ALA A 203 3.60 15.29 -22.49
#